data_AF-A0A6H0KVH1-F1
#
_entry.id   AF-A0A6H0KVH1-F1
#
_cell.length_a   1.000
_cell.length_b   1.000
_cell.length_c   1.000
_cell.angle_alpha   90.00
_cell.angle_beta   90.00
_cell.angle_gamma   90.00
#
_symmetry.space_group_name_H-M   'P 1'
#
loop_
_entity.id
_entity.type
_entity.pdbx_description
1 polymer ?
#
loop_
_entity_poly.entity_id
_entity_poly.type
_entity_poly.pdbx_seq_one_letter_code
_entity_poly.pdbx_strand_id
1 'polypeptide(L)'
;MIMRKKRHFLYYAMALACGLATIFVIYSCSTDEYCSDELQIKGNRIPKKSALSSDTINNANLLIDSIAISDEFWEFEKNSKLLSDKFQAYTSTLSEEEYGKLMEKLNDDDYMEEFIKKANLEQEFQQMNEAKENLLLYTGFSRLSEDERISLFRQYAESHESTGKTLIKTRTEGGDANSCEAKRQAAYAQAKADYDNDIINCRIGPSTNNCYAQALSRYERNQRAAEKEYKSCIQRN
;
A
#
# COMPACT_ATOMS: atom_id res chain seq x y z
N MET A 1 -19.74 71.57 -25.44
CA MET A 1 -20.02 70.12 -25.32
C MET A 1 -18.71 69.31 -25.16
N ILE A 2 -17.90 69.53 -24.11
CA ILE A 2 -16.65 68.74 -23.86
C ILE A 2 -16.41 68.47 -22.34
N MET A 3 -17.29 68.90 -21.41
CA MET A 3 -17.02 68.78 -19.96
C MET A 3 -17.82 67.71 -19.18
N ARG A 4 -18.83 67.06 -19.75
CA ARG A 4 -19.60 66.00 -19.05
C ARG A 4 -19.00 64.58 -19.14
N LYS A 5 -18.14 64.30 -20.12
CA LYS A 5 -17.62 62.93 -20.39
C LYS A 5 -16.45 62.51 -19.48
N LYS A 6 -15.66 63.45 -18.94
CA LYS A 6 -14.50 63.14 -18.07
C LYS A 6 -14.89 62.73 -16.64
N ARG A 7 -16.02 63.21 -16.10
CA ARG A 7 -16.47 62.85 -14.74
C ARG A 7 -16.99 61.41 -14.64
N HIS A 8 -17.59 60.85 -15.69
CA HIS A 8 -18.05 59.46 -15.69
C HIS A 8 -16.91 58.46 -15.84
N PHE A 9 -15.84 58.79 -16.59
CA PHE A 9 -14.67 57.92 -16.72
C PHE A 9 -13.88 57.80 -15.40
N LEU A 10 -13.73 58.90 -14.65
CA LEU A 10 -13.13 58.91 -13.31
C LEU A 10 -13.96 58.11 -12.28
N TYR A 11 -15.29 58.15 -12.38
CA TYR A 11 -16.18 57.40 -11.48
C TYR A 11 -16.12 55.89 -11.75
N TYR A 12 -16.07 55.48 -13.03
CA TYR A 12 -15.88 54.08 -13.41
C TYR A 12 -14.49 53.54 -13.04
N ALA A 13 -13.43 54.36 -13.14
CA ALA A 13 -12.08 53.97 -12.74
C ALA A 13 -11.91 53.81 -11.22
N MET A 14 -12.54 54.68 -10.40
CA MET A 14 -12.54 54.51 -8.93
C MET A 14 -13.39 53.33 -8.46
N ALA A 15 -14.54 53.06 -9.10
CA ALA A 15 -15.38 51.90 -8.77
C ALA A 15 -14.70 50.55 -9.08
N LEU A 16 -13.92 50.49 -10.17
CA LEU A 16 -13.21 49.28 -10.59
C LEU A 16 -11.95 49.00 -9.74
N ALA A 17 -11.28 50.05 -9.23
CA ALA A 17 -10.17 49.93 -8.29
C ALA A 17 -10.63 49.54 -6.85
N CYS A 18 -11.81 49.99 -6.41
CA CYS A 18 -12.37 49.59 -5.10
C CYS A 18 -12.99 48.17 -5.12
N GLY A 19 -13.47 47.69 -6.27
CA GLY A 19 -13.98 46.33 -6.42
C GLY A 19 -12.89 45.23 -6.43
N LEU A 20 -11.65 45.57 -6.77
CA LEU A 20 -10.54 44.60 -6.79
C LEU A 20 -9.76 44.52 -5.47
N ALA A 21 -9.91 45.49 -4.57
CA ALA A 21 -9.29 45.46 -3.23
C ALA A 21 -10.13 44.70 -2.18
N THR A 22 -11.39 44.37 -2.46
CA THR A 22 -12.29 43.65 -1.53
C THR A 22 -12.34 42.13 -1.79
N ILE A 23 -11.76 41.63 -2.88
CA ILE A 23 -11.65 40.18 -3.16
C ILE A 23 -10.46 39.55 -2.40
N PHE A 24 -9.47 40.34 -1.96
CA PHE A 24 -8.31 39.83 -1.19
C PHE A 24 -8.50 39.78 0.33
N VAL A 25 -9.64 40.24 0.88
CA VAL A 25 -9.87 40.27 2.35
C VAL A 25 -10.92 39.25 2.81
N ILE A 26 -11.63 38.56 1.90
CA ILE A 26 -12.58 37.49 2.26
C ILE A 26 -11.94 36.08 2.19
N TYR A 27 -10.70 35.94 1.71
CA TYR A 27 -9.97 34.66 1.68
C TYR A 27 -8.97 34.46 2.84
N SER A 28 -9.04 35.26 3.91
CA SER A 28 -8.13 35.13 5.07
C SER A 28 -8.81 35.21 6.44
N CYS A 29 -10.13 34.99 6.51
CA CYS A 29 -10.84 34.81 7.78
C CYS A 29 -11.99 33.79 7.62
N SER A 30 -11.62 32.51 7.61
CA SER A 30 -12.43 31.48 8.25
C SER A 30 -11.48 30.45 8.82
N THR A 31 -10.85 30.81 9.94
CA THR A 31 -10.47 29.83 10.95
C THR A 31 -11.77 29.22 11.43
N ASP A 32 -12.09 28.04 10.89
CA ASP A 32 -13.21 27.22 11.27
C ASP A 32 -12.94 26.67 12.68
N GLU A 33 -13.54 27.32 13.66
CA GLU A 33 -13.73 26.80 15.01
C GLU A 33 -15.16 26.25 15.08
N TYR A 34 -15.40 25.08 14.48
CA TYR A 34 -16.55 24.24 14.82
C TYR A 34 -16.16 22.77 14.95
N CYS A 35 -16.03 22.38 16.22
CA CYS A 35 -16.09 20.99 16.65
C CYS A 35 -17.58 20.59 16.78
N SER A 36 -17.91 19.43 16.21
CA SER A 36 -19.04 18.53 16.52
C SER A 36 -20.41 18.74 15.85
N ASP A 37 -20.70 17.74 15.02
CA ASP A 37 -21.89 16.86 15.03
C ASP A 37 -23.01 16.97 13.97
N GLU A 38 -23.31 15.77 13.46
CA GLU A 38 -24.50 15.23 12.80
C GLU A 38 -24.81 15.49 11.30
N LEU A 39 -24.39 14.51 10.50
CA LEU A 39 -25.22 13.52 9.77
C LEU A 39 -26.13 13.96 8.58
N GLN A 40 -25.94 13.19 7.49
CA GLN A 40 -26.76 12.94 6.29
C GLN A 40 -26.61 13.98 5.17
N ILE A 41 -26.08 13.62 3.99
CA ILE A 41 -26.82 12.87 2.95
C ILE A 41 -25.85 12.18 1.96
N LYS A 42 -26.07 10.87 1.77
CA LYS A 42 -25.77 9.97 0.62
C LYS A 42 -24.47 10.13 -0.19
N GLY A 43 -23.56 9.16 0.01
CA GLY A 43 -22.56 8.74 -0.97
C GLY A 43 -21.66 7.64 -0.40
N ASN A 44 -21.72 6.45 -0.98
CA ASN A 44 -21.10 5.21 -0.49
C ASN A 44 -19.56 5.35 -0.31
N ARG A 45 -19.09 5.59 0.92
CA ARG A 45 -17.69 5.36 1.34
C ARG A 45 -17.66 4.74 2.73
N ILE A 46 -16.90 3.66 2.84
CA ILE A 46 -16.68 2.84 4.04
C ILE A 46 -16.15 3.75 5.17
N PRO A 47 -16.68 3.65 6.41
CA PRO A 47 -16.25 4.51 7.51
C PRO A 47 -14.84 4.16 7.97
N LYS A 48 -13.90 5.11 7.87
CA LYS A 48 -12.62 5.08 8.58
C LYS A 48 -12.90 5.17 10.08
N LYS A 49 -12.63 4.10 10.83
CA LYS A 49 -12.53 4.12 12.30
C LYS A 49 -11.45 3.15 12.77
N SER A 50 -10.33 3.67 13.27
CA SER A 50 -9.98 3.52 14.69
C SER A 50 -8.90 4.56 15.03
N ALA A 51 -9.27 5.52 15.87
CA ALA A 51 -8.30 6.38 16.56
C ALA A 51 -7.86 5.63 17.81
N LEU A 52 -6.57 5.35 17.94
CA LEU A 52 -5.95 4.75 19.12
C LEU A 52 -5.54 5.88 20.08
N SER A 53 -6.01 5.82 21.33
CA SER A 53 -5.79 6.76 22.45
C SER A 53 -4.93 6.06 23.53
N SER A 54 -4.03 6.63 24.33
CA SER A 54 -3.37 7.95 24.45
C SER A 54 -2.06 7.75 25.28
N ASP A 55 -1.17 8.75 25.23
CA ASP A 55 -0.21 9.18 26.27
C ASP A 55 1.20 8.59 26.36
N THR A 56 1.64 7.79 25.38
CA THR A 56 3.07 7.70 25.00
C THR A 56 3.17 7.41 23.50
N ILE A 57 2.57 8.26 22.68
CA ILE A 57 2.61 8.13 21.22
C ILE A 57 3.97 8.66 20.77
N ASN A 58 4.97 7.77 20.84
CA ASN A 58 6.33 8.00 20.38
C ASN A 58 6.29 8.51 18.94
N ASN A 59 7.06 9.56 18.61
CA ASN A 59 7.13 10.15 17.26
C ASN A 59 7.27 9.11 16.12
N ALA A 60 7.84 7.93 16.41
CA ALA A 60 7.92 6.79 15.50
C ALA A 60 6.55 6.25 15.05
N ASN A 61 5.57 6.13 15.95
CA ASN A 61 4.22 5.67 15.59
C ASN A 61 3.50 6.69 14.70
N LEU A 62 3.64 7.99 15.00
CA LEU A 62 3.09 9.06 14.15
C LEU A 62 3.72 9.07 12.75
N LEU A 63 5.02 8.77 12.66
CA LEU A 63 5.73 8.65 11.39
C LEU A 63 5.23 7.45 10.57
N ILE A 64 5.13 6.27 11.20
CA ILE A 64 4.61 5.04 10.58
C ILE A 64 3.16 5.25 10.11
N ASP A 65 2.30 5.84 10.94
CA ASP A 65 0.92 6.13 10.58
C ASP A 65 0.83 7.11 9.39
N SER A 66 1.69 8.13 9.38
CA SER A 66 1.77 9.09 8.26
C SER A 66 2.22 8.43 6.96
N ILE A 67 3.14 7.46 7.02
CA ILE A 67 3.60 6.70 5.86
C ILE A 67 2.47 5.79 5.37
N ALA A 68 1.79 5.06 6.27
CA ALA A 68 0.76 4.09 5.93
C ALA A 68 -0.44 4.69 5.17
N ILE A 69 -0.67 5.99 5.33
CA ILE A 69 -1.74 6.73 4.62
C ILE A 69 -1.24 7.53 3.41
N SER A 70 0.05 7.45 3.07
CA SER A 70 0.63 8.19 1.95
C SER A 70 0.29 7.54 0.61
N ASP A 71 0.23 8.35 -0.45
CA ASP A 71 -0.04 7.87 -1.80
C ASP A 71 1.11 6.98 -2.31
N GLU A 72 2.36 7.32 -1.97
CA GLU A 72 3.55 6.55 -2.35
C GLU A 72 3.54 5.14 -1.76
N PHE A 73 3.16 5.02 -0.47
CA PHE A 73 3.04 3.72 0.19
C PHE A 73 1.88 2.91 -0.40
N TRP A 74 0.74 3.55 -0.65
CA TRP A 74 -0.40 2.88 -1.27
C TRP A 74 -0.10 2.39 -2.70
N GLU A 75 0.60 3.19 -3.51
CA GLU A 75 1.03 2.81 -4.85
C GLU A 75 2.02 1.65 -4.80
N PHE A 76 2.97 1.66 -3.87
CA PHE A 76 3.89 0.55 -3.65
C PHE A 76 3.13 -0.74 -3.33
N GLU A 77 2.24 -0.73 -2.34
CA GLU A 77 1.48 -1.90 -1.91
C GLU A 77 0.59 -2.46 -3.03
N LYS A 78 -0.04 -1.57 -3.80
CA LYS A 78 -0.87 -1.95 -4.95
C LYS A 78 -0.05 -2.66 -6.04
N ASN A 79 1.11 -2.12 -6.40
CA ASN A 79 1.96 -2.71 -7.44
C ASN A 79 2.64 -4.00 -6.93
N SER A 80 3.06 -4.02 -5.67
CA SER A 80 3.61 -5.21 -5.00
C SER A 80 2.62 -6.36 -5.03
N LYS A 81 1.36 -6.09 -4.67
CA LYS A 81 0.28 -7.06 -4.73
C LYS A 81 0.04 -7.56 -6.16
N LEU A 82 -0.11 -6.65 -7.13
CA LEU A 82 -0.37 -7.01 -8.52
C LEU A 82 0.74 -7.90 -9.11
N LEU A 83 2.00 -7.54 -8.85
CA LEU A 83 3.16 -8.33 -9.27
C LEU A 83 3.11 -9.74 -8.66
N SER A 84 2.86 -9.85 -7.35
CA SER A 84 2.78 -11.14 -6.67
C SER A 84 1.62 -12.01 -7.16
N ASP A 85 0.43 -11.43 -7.35
CA ASP A 85 -0.77 -12.13 -7.82
C ASP A 85 -0.54 -12.67 -9.25
N LYS A 86 0.08 -11.89 -10.14
CA LYS A 86 0.41 -12.33 -11.50
C LYS A 86 1.50 -13.40 -11.53
N PHE A 87 2.56 -13.22 -10.75
CA PHE A 87 3.63 -14.21 -10.64
C PHE A 87 3.05 -15.55 -10.17
N GLN A 88 2.24 -15.53 -9.10
CA GLN A 88 1.57 -16.72 -8.57
C GLN A 88 0.60 -17.36 -9.57
N ALA A 89 -0.15 -16.54 -10.31
CA ALA A 89 -1.04 -17.05 -11.35
C ALA A 89 -0.25 -17.81 -12.42
N TYR A 90 0.90 -17.29 -12.85
CA TYR A 90 1.75 -17.95 -13.83
C TYR A 90 2.40 -19.22 -13.27
N THR A 91 3.04 -19.15 -12.09
CA THR A 91 3.74 -20.29 -11.49
C THR A 91 2.80 -21.45 -11.16
N SER A 92 1.53 -21.17 -10.88
CA SER A 92 0.48 -22.19 -10.69
C SER A 92 0.15 -22.98 -11.97
N THR A 93 0.54 -22.49 -13.15
CA THR A 93 0.39 -23.22 -14.42
C THR A 93 1.58 -24.12 -14.76
N LEU A 94 2.70 -23.97 -14.06
CA LEU A 94 3.92 -24.74 -14.31
C LEU A 94 3.78 -26.16 -13.74
N SER A 95 4.36 -27.12 -14.47
CA SER A 95 4.61 -28.45 -13.91
C SER A 95 5.65 -28.40 -12.78
N GLU A 96 5.73 -29.46 -11.98
CA GLU A 96 6.74 -29.54 -10.91
C GLU A 96 8.17 -29.43 -11.45
N GLU A 97 8.46 -30.00 -12.63
CA GLU A 97 9.75 -29.89 -13.30
C GLU A 97 10.05 -28.45 -13.74
N GLU A 98 9.09 -27.78 -14.38
CA GLU A 98 9.24 -26.39 -14.83
C GLU A 98 9.40 -25.43 -13.64
N TYR A 99 8.64 -25.64 -12.57
CA TYR A 99 8.76 -24.85 -11.34
C TYR A 99 10.12 -25.11 -10.66
N GLY A 100 10.57 -26.37 -10.62
CA GLY A 100 11.91 -26.71 -10.11
C GLY A 100 13.01 -26.01 -10.90
N LYS A 101 12.92 -26.03 -12.22
CA LYS A 101 13.86 -25.32 -13.10
C LYS A 101 13.87 -23.81 -12.87
N LEU A 102 12.69 -23.20 -12.69
CA LEU A 102 12.59 -21.78 -12.31
C LEU A 102 13.38 -21.50 -11.03
N MET A 103 13.16 -22.30 -9.98
CA MET A 103 13.81 -22.12 -8.68
C MET A 103 15.34 -22.25 -8.76
N GLU A 104 15.84 -23.16 -9.58
CA GLU A 104 17.29 -23.35 -9.82
C GLU A 104 17.93 -22.19 -10.61
N LYS A 105 17.14 -21.47 -11.40
CA LYS A 105 17.58 -20.45 -12.35
C LYS A 105 17.25 -19.02 -11.95
N LEU A 106 16.80 -18.78 -10.72
CA LEU A 106 16.47 -17.43 -10.21
C LEU A 106 17.63 -16.42 -10.19
N ASN A 107 18.87 -16.86 -10.41
CA ASN A 107 20.07 -16.01 -10.46
C ASN A 107 20.68 -15.90 -11.87
N ASP A 108 20.04 -16.50 -12.87
CA ASP A 108 20.47 -16.53 -14.27
C ASP A 108 19.72 -15.41 -15.02
N ASP A 109 20.43 -14.31 -15.32
CA ASP A 109 19.84 -13.09 -15.91
C ASP A 109 19.11 -13.40 -17.23
N ASP A 110 19.73 -14.18 -18.11
CA ASP A 110 19.19 -14.53 -19.43
C ASP A 110 17.90 -15.36 -19.29
N TYR A 111 17.92 -16.35 -18.37
CA TYR A 111 16.74 -17.15 -18.09
C TYR A 111 15.62 -16.31 -17.49
N MET A 112 15.94 -15.39 -16.57
CA MET A 112 14.94 -14.56 -15.91
C MET A 112 14.31 -13.54 -16.86
N GLU A 113 15.05 -13.00 -17.81
CA GLU A 113 14.50 -12.15 -18.86
C GLU A 113 13.50 -12.92 -19.75
N GLU A 114 13.86 -14.13 -20.19
CA GLU A 114 12.95 -14.99 -20.95
C GLU A 114 11.70 -15.36 -20.13
N PHE A 115 11.88 -15.71 -18.85
CA PHE A 115 10.79 -16.04 -17.95
C PHE A 115 9.82 -14.88 -17.78
N ILE A 116 10.31 -13.67 -17.50
CA ILE A 116 9.48 -12.47 -17.29
C ILE A 116 8.64 -12.18 -18.54
N LYS A 117 9.25 -12.31 -19.73
CA LYS A 117 8.56 -12.15 -21.00
C LYS A 117 7.50 -13.23 -21.21
N LYS A 118 7.84 -14.51 -20.99
CA LYS A 118 6.92 -15.65 -21.13
C LYS A 118 5.76 -15.58 -20.15
N ALA A 119 6.00 -15.07 -18.95
CA ALA A 119 5.01 -14.86 -17.91
C ALA A 119 4.21 -13.56 -18.09
N ASN A 120 4.57 -12.72 -19.06
CA ASN A 120 3.96 -11.42 -19.32
C ASN A 120 3.96 -10.52 -18.06
N LEU A 121 5.13 -10.41 -17.43
CA LEU A 121 5.37 -9.65 -16.19
C LEU A 121 6.18 -8.37 -16.42
N GLU A 122 6.62 -8.07 -17.65
CA GLU A 122 7.49 -6.92 -17.96
C GLU A 122 6.91 -5.60 -17.42
N GLN A 123 5.60 -5.39 -17.63
CA GLN A 123 4.90 -4.19 -17.15
C GLN A 123 4.87 -4.13 -15.61
N GLU A 124 4.55 -5.23 -14.93
CA GLU A 124 4.48 -5.27 -13.47
C GLU A 124 5.85 -5.04 -12.83
N PHE A 125 6.92 -5.58 -13.40
CA PHE A 125 8.28 -5.31 -12.94
C PHE A 125 8.63 -3.83 -13.10
N GLN A 126 8.28 -3.22 -14.24
CA GLN A 126 8.49 -1.79 -14.46
C GLN A 126 7.71 -0.94 -13.45
N GLN A 127 6.41 -1.19 -13.28
CA GLN A 127 5.56 -0.43 -12.35
C GLN A 127 6.01 -0.61 -10.90
N MET A 128 6.47 -1.81 -10.53
CA MET A 128 7.04 -2.06 -9.21
C MET A 128 8.31 -1.25 -8.98
N ASN A 129 9.20 -1.15 -9.98
CA ASN A 129 10.39 -0.31 -9.89
C ASN A 129 10.03 1.16 -9.69
N GLU A 130 9.09 1.69 -10.45
CA GLU A 130 8.64 3.08 -10.33
C GLU A 130 8.05 3.36 -8.93
N ALA A 131 7.15 2.50 -8.45
CA ALA A 131 6.51 2.65 -7.14
C ALA A 131 7.51 2.54 -5.98
N LYS A 132 8.48 1.61 -6.10
CA LYS A 132 9.56 1.47 -5.13
C LYS A 132 10.43 2.71 -5.05
N GLU A 133 10.90 3.23 -6.18
CA GLU A 133 11.77 4.41 -6.19
C GLU A 133 11.02 5.61 -5.60
N ASN A 134 9.74 5.79 -5.92
CA ASN A 134 8.91 6.83 -5.32
C ASN A 134 8.79 6.69 -3.80
N LEU A 135 8.56 5.47 -3.29
CA LEU A 135 8.49 5.22 -1.85
C LEU A 135 9.85 5.45 -1.16
N LEU A 136 10.97 5.09 -1.79
CA LEU A 136 12.32 5.35 -1.27
C LEU A 136 12.66 6.85 -1.24
N LEU A 137 12.15 7.63 -2.19
CA LEU A 137 12.28 9.09 -2.19
C LEU A 137 11.44 9.77 -1.10
N TYR A 138 10.38 9.11 -0.62
CA TYR A 138 9.59 9.62 0.49
C TYR A 138 10.41 9.65 1.78
N THR A 139 10.78 10.87 2.22
CA THR A 139 11.72 11.09 3.33
C THR A 139 11.28 10.47 4.66
N GLY A 140 9.98 10.23 4.85
CA GLY A 140 9.47 9.54 6.03
C GLY A 140 9.84 8.06 6.02
N PHE A 141 9.61 7.38 4.89
CA PHE A 141 9.90 5.95 4.74
C PHE A 141 11.40 5.64 4.76
N SER A 142 12.22 6.46 4.10
CA SER A 142 13.67 6.24 4.06
C SER A 142 14.37 6.36 5.42
N ARG A 143 13.73 7.00 6.40
CA ARG A 143 14.21 7.09 7.80
C ARG A 143 13.88 5.87 8.64
N LEU A 144 12.95 5.03 8.21
CA LEU A 144 12.62 3.81 8.93
C LEU A 144 13.80 2.82 8.87
N SER A 145 14.12 2.25 10.03
CA SER A 145 14.93 1.04 10.14
C SER A 145 14.24 -0.15 9.48
N GLU A 146 14.99 -1.22 9.24
CA GLU A 146 14.45 -2.46 8.66
C GLU A 146 13.32 -3.04 9.51
N ASP A 147 13.48 -3.09 10.84
CA ASP A 147 12.45 -3.57 11.76
C ASP A 147 11.17 -2.72 11.71
N GLU A 148 11.32 -1.39 11.59
CA GLU A 148 10.18 -0.48 11.45
C GLU A 148 9.46 -0.67 10.10
N ARG A 149 10.20 -0.90 9.00
CA ARG A 149 9.61 -1.22 7.69
C ARG A 149 8.84 -2.53 7.73
N ILE A 150 9.43 -3.59 8.28
CA ILE A 150 8.77 -4.89 8.44
C ILE A 150 7.50 -4.73 9.29
N SER A 151 7.57 -3.96 10.39
CA SER A 151 6.41 -3.69 11.22
C SER A 151 5.32 -2.91 10.48
N LEU A 152 5.68 -1.90 9.69
CA LEU A 152 4.75 -1.14 8.84
C LEU A 152 4.05 -2.06 7.82
N PHE A 153 4.82 -2.83 7.04
CA PHE A 153 4.27 -3.74 6.03
C PHE A 153 3.39 -4.83 6.65
N ARG A 154 3.81 -5.41 7.80
CA ARG A 154 3.01 -6.43 8.49
C ARG A 154 1.68 -5.87 8.98
N GLN A 155 1.67 -4.70 9.62
CA GLN A 155 0.42 -4.07 10.07
C GLN A 155 -0.52 -3.76 8.90
N TYR A 156 0.05 -3.35 7.76
CA TYR A 156 -0.73 -3.15 6.54
C TYR A 156 -1.33 -4.46 6.01
N ALA A 157 -0.52 -5.52 5.90
CA ALA A 157 -0.99 -6.83 5.46
C ALA A 157 -2.07 -7.41 6.40
N GLU A 158 -1.89 -7.29 7.71
CA GLU A 158 -2.87 -7.71 8.73
C GLU A 158 -4.21 -6.97 8.59
N SER A 159 -4.21 -5.70 8.21
CA SER A 159 -5.43 -4.89 8.08
C SER A 159 -6.10 -4.99 6.71
N HIS A 160 -5.36 -5.31 5.64
CA HIS A 160 -5.86 -5.30 4.26
C HIS A 160 -6.00 -6.70 3.63
N GLU A 161 -5.12 -7.65 3.92
CA GLU A 161 -5.18 -9.00 3.31
C GLU A 161 -6.05 -9.98 4.11
N SER A 162 -6.21 -9.76 5.42
CA SER A 162 -7.07 -10.59 6.30
C SER A 162 -8.57 -10.39 6.05
N THR A 163 -8.97 -9.27 5.44
CA THR A 163 -10.38 -8.85 5.31
C THR A 163 -11.20 -9.68 4.32
N GLY A 164 -10.58 -10.58 3.55
CA GLY A 164 -11.27 -11.47 2.60
C GLY A 164 -11.75 -12.81 3.18
N LYS A 165 -11.25 -13.23 4.34
CA LYS A 165 -11.65 -14.50 4.98
C LYS A 165 -12.30 -14.22 6.32
N THR A 166 -13.55 -13.80 6.27
CA THR A 166 -14.44 -13.69 7.44
C THR A 166 -14.24 -14.93 8.30
N LEU A 167 -13.77 -14.76 9.55
CA LEU A 167 -13.79 -15.79 10.57
C LEU A 167 -15.14 -16.49 10.49
N ILE A 168 -15.15 -17.78 10.14
CA ILE A 168 -16.40 -18.53 10.02
C ILE A 168 -16.99 -18.57 11.42
N LYS A 169 -17.96 -17.70 11.70
CA LYS A 169 -18.78 -17.76 12.91
C LYS A 169 -19.77 -18.92 12.73
N THR A 170 -19.29 -20.16 12.76
CA THR A 170 -20.17 -21.30 13.01
C THR A 170 -20.70 -21.17 14.42
N ARG A 171 -22.02 -21.21 14.55
CA ARG A 171 -22.77 -21.05 15.80
C ARG A 171 -22.65 -22.28 16.72
N THR A 172 -21.56 -23.02 16.61
CA THR A 172 -21.23 -24.23 17.34
C THR A 172 -19.75 -24.16 17.67
N GLU A 173 -19.45 -24.01 18.95
CA GLU A 173 -18.16 -24.32 19.60
C GLU A 173 -16.90 -23.89 18.82
N GLY A 174 -16.55 -22.60 18.93
CA GLY A 174 -15.31 -22.05 18.40
C GLY A 174 -14.08 -22.53 19.18
N GLY A 175 -13.69 -23.78 18.95
CA GLY A 175 -12.41 -24.37 19.34
C GLY A 175 -11.31 -24.19 18.29
N ASP A 176 -10.24 -24.96 18.48
CA ASP A 176 -8.89 -24.90 17.90
C ASP A 176 -8.76 -24.59 16.38
N ALA A 177 -9.79 -24.78 15.56
CA ALA A 177 -9.84 -24.34 14.15
C ALA A 177 -9.70 -22.81 13.98
N ASN A 178 -10.28 -22.01 14.89
CA ASN A 178 -10.08 -20.55 14.89
C ASN A 178 -8.64 -20.16 15.22
N SER A 179 -7.94 -21.00 16.03
CA SER A 179 -6.53 -20.80 16.39
C SER A 179 -5.62 -21.12 15.21
N CYS A 180 -5.92 -22.20 14.46
CA CYS A 180 -5.21 -22.57 13.23
C CYS A 180 -5.34 -21.49 12.15
N GLU A 181 -6.54 -20.96 11.94
CA GLU A 181 -6.76 -19.88 10.95
C GLU A 181 -6.01 -18.61 11.34
N ALA A 182 -6.07 -18.19 12.61
CA ALA A 182 -5.34 -17.02 13.09
C ALA A 182 -3.83 -17.16 12.88
N LYS A 183 -3.26 -18.34 13.13
CA LYS A 183 -1.84 -18.65 12.85
C LYS A 183 -1.54 -18.54 11.35
N ARG A 184 -2.41 -19.08 10.49
CA ARG A 184 -2.24 -18.97 9.03
C ARG A 184 -2.23 -17.52 8.57
N GLN A 185 -3.17 -16.71 9.05
CA GLN A 185 -3.27 -15.29 8.68
C GLN A 185 -2.05 -14.50 9.14
N ALA A 186 -1.57 -14.73 10.37
CA ALA A 186 -0.34 -14.11 10.86
C ALA A 186 0.89 -14.51 10.03
N ALA A 187 0.98 -15.78 9.62
CA ALA A 187 2.06 -16.24 8.75
C ALA A 187 2.00 -15.63 7.35
N TYR A 188 0.80 -15.45 6.78
CA TYR A 188 0.64 -14.74 5.51
C TYR A 188 1.03 -13.27 5.60
N ALA A 189 0.59 -12.57 6.66
CA ALA A 189 0.96 -11.17 6.85
C ALA A 189 2.48 -10.99 7.05
N GLN A 190 3.13 -11.90 7.78
CA GLN A 190 4.59 -11.90 7.91
C GLN A 190 5.26 -12.17 6.56
N ALA A 191 4.79 -13.16 5.80
CA ALA A 191 5.34 -13.47 4.48
C ALA A 191 5.20 -12.29 3.50
N LYS A 192 4.09 -11.55 3.56
CA LYS A 192 3.88 -10.33 2.77
C LYS A 192 4.86 -9.24 3.18
N ALA A 193 5.02 -9.00 4.48
CA ALA A 193 5.96 -8.01 5.01
C ALA A 193 7.42 -8.30 4.62
N ASP A 194 7.83 -9.58 4.71
CA ASP A 194 9.17 -10.00 4.30
C ASP A 194 9.38 -9.79 2.79
N TYR A 195 8.37 -10.12 1.98
CA TYR A 195 8.39 -9.90 0.53
C TYR A 195 8.52 -8.43 0.17
N ASP A 196 7.70 -7.56 0.75
CA ASP A 196 7.76 -6.11 0.49
C ASP A 196 9.12 -5.53 0.91
N ASN A 197 9.62 -5.93 2.08
CA ASN A 197 10.93 -5.51 2.55
C ASN A 197 12.06 -6.02 1.64
N ASP A 198 11.98 -7.25 1.13
CA ASP A 198 12.91 -7.78 0.14
C ASP A 198 12.91 -6.95 -1.15
N ILE A 199 11.72 -6.57 -1.66
CA ILE A 199 11.58 -5.73 -2.86
C ILE A 199 12.24 -4.37 -2.64
N ILE A 200 12.01 -3.73 -1.50
CA ILE A 200 12.66 -2.47 -1.11
C ILE A 200 14.18 -2.60 -1.11
N ASN A 201 14.71 -3.72 -0.59
CA ASN A 201 16.14 -3.95 -0.45
C ASN A 201 16.84 -4.41 -1.74
N CYS A 202 16.10 -4.80 -2.77
CA CYS A 202 16.69 -5.07 -4.09
C CYS A 202 17.42 -3.84 -4.63
N ARG A 203 18.54 -4.00 -5.33
CA ARG A 203 19.22 -2.85 -5.96
C ARG A 203 18.69 -2.68 -7.38
N ILE A 204 18.43 -1.43 -7.77
CA ILE A 204 18.14 -1.12 -9.17
C ILE A 204 19.42 -1.27 -9.99
N GLY A 205 19.33 -2.05 -11.07
CA GLY A 205 20.44 -2.46 -11.92
C GLY A 205 20.15 -3.72 -12.73
N PRO A 206 21.16 -4.32 -13.37
CA PRO A 206 20.99 -5.49 -14.24
C PRO A 206 20.28 -6.68 -13.57
N SER A 207 20.54 -6.89 -12.27
CA SER A 207 20.00 -8.01 -11.50
C SER A 207 18.70 -7.70 -10.73
N THR A 208 18.04 -6.56 -10.99
CA THR A 208 16.79 -6.18 -10.31
C THR A 208 15.74 -7.28 -10.46
N ASN A 209 15.61 -7.80 -11.69
CA ASN A 209 14.65 -8.82 -12.05
C ASN A 209 14.84 -10.11 -11.25
N ASN A 210 16.09 -10.56 -11.13
CA ASN A 210 16.44 -11.73 -10.33
C ASN A 210 16.10 -11.53 -8.85
N CYS A 211 16.40 -10.34 -8.32
CA CYS A 211 16.11 -10.03 -6.94
C CYS A 211 14.60 -10.07 -6.64
N TYR A 212 13.78 -9.49 -7.52
CA TYR A 212 12.31 -9.55 -7.40
C TYR A 212 11.79 -10.97 -7.52
N ALA A 213 12.27 -11.74 -8.50
CA ALA A 213 11.86 -13.13 -8.66
C ALA A 213 12.23 -14.00 -7.45
N GLN A 214 13.36 -13.73 -6.80
CA GLN A 214 13.74 -14.40 -5.55
C GLN A 214 12.82 -14.02 -4.39
N ALA A 215 12.48 -12.73 -4.25
CA ALA A 215 11.52 -12.25 -3.25
C ALA A 215 10.14 -12.90 -3.43
N LEU A 216 9.62 -12.91 -4.66
CA LEU A 216 8.37 -13.57 -5.05
C LEU A 216 8.40 -15.08 -4.76
N SER A 217 9.50 -15.74 -5.10
CA SER A 217 9.67 -17.18 -4.85
C SER A 217 9.78 -17.52 -3.35
N ARG A 218 10.34 -16.62 -2.52
CA ARG A 218 10.30 -16.75 -1.06
C ARG A 218 8.88 -16.55 -0.54
N TYR A 219 8.17 -15.54 -1.05
CA TYR A 219 6.79 -15.25 -0.67
C TYR A 219 5.86 -16.44 -0.89
N GLU A 220 5.85 -17.01 -2.10
CA GLU A 220 5.04 -18.19 -2.41
C GLU A 220 5.37 -19.40 -1.52
N ARG A 221 6.67 -19.64 -1.28
CA ARG A 221 7.10 -20.75 -0.42
C ARG A 221 6.60 -20.58 1.01
N ASN A 222 6.70 -19.37 1.55
CA ASN A 222 6.20 -19.06 2.89
C ASN A 222 4.67 -19.24 2.97
N GLN A 223 3.92 -18.80 1.94
CA GLN A 223 2.48 -19.04 1.86
C GLN A 223 2.13 -20.54 1.78
N ARG A 224 2.85 -21.32 0.96
CA ARG A 224 2.64 -22.78 0.85
C ARG A 224 2.97 -23.49 2.17
N ALA A 225 4.02 -23.05 2.88
CA ALA A 225 4.37 -23.58 4.19
C ALA A 225 3.27 -23.31 5.21
N ALA A 226 2.78 -22.07 5.30
CA ALA A 226 1.67 -21.69 6.17
C ALA A 226 0.37 -22.48 5.86
N GLU A 227 0.06 -22.73 4.58
CA GLU A 227 -1.08 -23.55 4.20
C GLU A 227 -0.92 -25.03 4.60
N LYS A 228 0.30 -25.58 4.50
CA LYS A 228 0.62 -26.95 4.96
C LYS A 228 0.50 -27.07 6.48
N GLU A 229 0.98 -26.07 7.21
CA GLU A 229 0.85 -26.00 8.67
C GLU A 229 -0.61 -25.88 9.10
N TYR A 230 -1.40 -25.05 8.41
CA TYR A 230 -2.84 -24.95 8.63
C TYR A 230 -3.54 -26.29 8.43
N LYS A 231 -3.31 -26.97 7.29
CA LYS A 231 -3.86 -28.31 7.01
C LYS A 231 -3.47 -29.34 8.07
N SER A 232 -2.24 -29.28 8.57
CA SER A 232 -1.77 -30.16 9.63
C SER A 232 -2.41 -29.82 10.98
N CYS A 233 -2.63 -28.54 11.26
CA CYS A 233 -3.28 -28.05 12.48
C CYS A 233 -4.74 -28.50 12.55
N ILE A 234 -5.51 -28.32 11.46
CA ILE A 234 -6.92 -28.75 11.41
C ILE A 234 -7.10 -30.27 11.45
N GLN A 235 -6.12 -31.05 10.98
CA GLN A 235 -6.17 -32.53 11.01
C GLN A 235 -5.81 -33.11 12.39
N ARG A 236 -5.15 -32.35 13.26
CA ARG A 236 -4.81 -32.75 14.63
C ARG A 236 -5.92 -32.46 15.64
N ASN A 237 -6.96 -31.75 15.20
CA ASN A 237 -8.16 -31.40 15.96
C ASN A 237 -9.30 -32.37 15.63
#